data_AF-A0A0A9DMX9-F1
#
_entry.id   AF-A0A0A9DMX9-F1
#
_cell.length_a   1.000
_cell.length_b   1.000
_cell.length_c   1.000
_cell.angle_alpha   90.00
_cell.angle_beta   90.00
_cell.angle_gamma   90.00
#
_symmetry.space_group_name_H-M   'P 1'
#
loop_
_entity.id
_entity.type
_entity.pdbx_description
1 polymer ?
#
loop_
_entity_poly.entity_id
_entity_poly.type
_entity_poly.pdbx_seq_one_letter_code
_entity_poly.pdbx_strand_id
1 'polypeptide(L)' 'MLGGAEGSPELNVVVLNMYYEMLRNRKDRYIIWQTGTESFSEMESLVRGHRLLFLPPFLHELEIAYAAADVVVS' A
#
# COMPACT_ATOMS: atom_id res chain seq x y z
N MET A 1 8.21 -1.21 -7.79
CA MET A 1 7.32 -1.76 -6.76
C MET A 1 7.63 -1.08 -5.44
N LEU A 2 6.64 -0.42 -4.83
CA LEU A 2 6.77 0.19 -3.50
C LEU A 2 6.13 -0.73 -2.45
N GLY A 3 6.85 -1.01 -1.37
CA GLY A 3 6.38 -1.84 -0.25
C GLY A 3 6.31 -1.05 1.05
N GLY A 4 5.34 -1.34 1.92
CA GLY A 4 5.36 -0.83 3.29
C GLY A 4 4.38 -1.53 4.24
N ALA A 5 4.56 -1.28 5.54
CA ALA A 5 3.90 -1.97 6.64
C ALA A 5 3.29 -0.97 7.65
N GLU A 6 2.41 -1.51 8.50
CA GLU A 6 1.55 -0.80 9.44
C GLU A 6 2.27 0.31 10.23
N GLY A 7 1.87 1.55 9.99
CA GLY A 7 2.17 2.74 10.79
C GLY A 7 0.91 3.26 11.49
N SER A 8 0.96 4.47 12.08
CA SER A 8 -0.24 5.07 12.67
C SER A 8 -1.37 5.21 11.63
N PRO A 9 -2.66 5.11 12.00
CA PRO A 9 -3.79 5.22 11.06
C PRO A 9 -3.72 6.46 10.16
N GLU A 10 -3.21 7.57 10.68
CA GLU A 10 -3.04 8.83 9.96
C GLU A 10 -1.96 8.76 8.88
N LEU A 11 -0.81 8.12 9.17
CA LEU A 11 0.24 7.87 8.18
C LEU A 11 -0.29 7.04 7.02
N ASN A 12 -1.06 6.03 7.38
CA ASN A 12 -1.69 5.06 6.52
C ASN A 12 -2.62 5.74 5.49
N VAL A 13 -3.46 6.69 5.92
CA VAL A 13 -4.31 7.52 5.03
C VAL A 13 -3.48 8.45 4.14
N VAL A 14 -2.48 9.13 4.70
CA VAL A 14 -1.65 10.11 3.96
C VAL A 14 -0.83 9.43 2.86
N VAL A 15 -0.20 8.31 3.20
CA VAL A 15 0.63 7.51 2.28
C VAL A 15 -0.23 6.94 1.17
N LEU A 16 -1.44 6.44 1.47
CA LEU A 16 -2.35 5.93 0.46
C LEU A 16 -2.87 7.01 -0.48
N ASN A 17 -3.21 8.20 0.02
CA ASN A 17 -3.59 9.33 -0.83
C ASN A 17 -2.45 9.75 -1.75
N MET A 18 -1.21 9.80 -1.22
CA MET A 18 -0.03 10.10 -2.02
C MET A 18 0.19 9.04 -3.12
N TYR A 19 0.05 7.76 -2.77
CA TYR A 19 0.12 6.65 -3.72
C TYR A 19 -1.00 6.67 -4.74
N TYR A 20 -2.22 7.01 -4.36
CA TYR A 20 -3.34 7.16 -5.27
C TYR A 20 -3.06 8.24 -6.33
N GLU A 21 -2.60 9.41 -5.90
CA GLU A 21 -2.22 10.49 -6.83
C GLU A 21 -1.02 10.11 -7.69
N MET A 22 -0.05 9.37 -7.15
CA MET A 22 1.06 8.82 -7.93
C MET A 22 0.57 7.83 -9.00
N LEU A 23 -0.31 6.90 -8.64
CA LEU A 23 -0.89 5.91 -9.56
C LEU A 23 -1.73 6.55 -10.66
N ARG A 24 -2.44 7.63 -10.33
CA ARG A 24 -3.22 8.42 -11.29
C ARG A 24 -2.32 9.09 -12.33
N ASN A 25 -1.18 9.62 -11.90
CA ASN A 25 -0.27 10.40 -12.75
C ASN A 25 0.84 9.55 -13.41
N ARG A 26 1.17 8.38 -12.84
CA ARG A 26 2.23 7.47 -13.30
C ARG A 26 1.74 6.02 -13.26
N LYS A 27 1.53 5.45 -14.44
CA LYS A 27 0.91 4.12 -14.63
C LYS A 27 1.92 2.96 -14.64
N ASP A 28 3.14 3.18 -14.20
CA ASP A 28 4.26 2.23 -14.28
C ASP A 28 4.71 1.72 -12.91
N ARG A 29 4.02 2.09 -11.83
CA ARG A 29 4.40 1.73 -10.46
C ARG A 29 3.37 0.83 -9.82
N TYR A 30 3.82 -0.35 -9.41
CA TYR A 30 3.05 -1.24 -8.55
C TYR A 30 3.30 -0.92 -7.08
N ILE A 31 2.26 -0.99 -6.24
CA ILE A 31 2.32 -0.67 -4.82
C ILE A 31 1.71 -1.83 -4.03
N ILE A 32 2.45 -2.32 -3.04
CA ILE A 32 1.96 -3.23 -2.00
C ILE A 32 2.02 -2.48 -0.68
N TRP A 33 0.92 -2.46 0.05
CA TRP A 33 0.87 -1.83 1.36
C TRP A 33 0.02 -2.63 2.33
N GLN A 34 0.65 -3.15 3.39
CA GLN A 34 -0.06 -3.84 4.46
C GLN A 34 -0.72 -2.82 5.38
N THR A 35 -2.04 -2.86 5.47
CA THR A 35 -2.84 -1.84 6.18
C THR A 35 -3.05 -2.12 7.67
N GLY A 36 -2.86 -3.37 8.10
CA GLY A 36 -3.40 -3.87 9.37
C GLY A 36 -4.89 -4.22 9.23
N THR A 37 -5.39 -5.10 10.10
CA THR A 37 -6.77 -5.61 10.04
C THR A 37 -7.81 -4.53 10.38
N GLU A 38 -7.48 -3.62 11.28
CA GLU A 38 -8.42 -2.60 11.77
C GLU A 38 -8.67 -1.50 10.73
N SER A 39 -7.64 -1.11 9.98
CA SER A 39 -7.73 -0.04 8.99
C SER A 39 -8.04 -0.50 7.56
N PHE A 40 -8.04 -1.81 7.31
CA PHE A 40 -8.21 -2.37 5.96
C PHE A 40 -9.53 -1.95 5.28
N SER A 41 -10.66 -2.10 5.99
CA SER A 41 -11.98 -1.84 5.40
C SER A 41 -12.17 -0.36 5.02
N GLU A 42 -11.64 0.56 5.83
CA GLU A 42 -11.70 1.99 5.55
C GLU A 42 -10.83 2.32 4.34
N MET A 43 -9.61 1.81 4.31
CA MET A 43 -8.66 2.06 3.22
C MET A 43 -9.13 1.51 1.89
N GLU A 44 -9.59 0.27 1.84
CA GLU A 44 -10.12 -0.34 0.61
C GLU A 44 -11.22 0.53 -0.02
N SER A 45 -12.08 1.13 0.81
CA SER A 45 -13.18 1.98 0.35
C SER A 45 -12.71 3.28 -0.34
N LEU A 46 -11.54 3.80 0.06
CA LEU A 46 -10.97 5.06 -0.43
C LEU A 46 -10.20 4.89 -1.75
N VAL A 47 -9.46 3.77 -1.90
CA VAL A 47 -8.53 3.57 -3.02
C VAL A 47 -9.06 2.65 -4.13
N ARG A 48 -10.25 2.05 -3.94
CA ARG A 48 -11.03 1.20 -4.86
C ARG A 48 -10.25 0.60 -6.04
N GLY A 49 -9.74 -0.62 -5.85
CA GLY A 49 -9.50 -1.59 -6.92
C GLY A 49 -8.51 -1.19 -8.01
N HIS A 50 -7.62 -0.24 -7.76
CA HIS A 50 -6.62 0.15 -8.76
C HIS A 50 -5.72 -1.04 -9.11
N ARG A 51 -5.63 -1.40 -10.40
CA ARG A 51 -4.92 -2.60 -10.87
C ARG A 51 -3.45 -2.71 -10.42
N LEU A 52 -2.82 -1.56 -10.13
CA LEU A 52 -1.42 -1.47 -9.69
C LEU A 52 -1.26 -1.30 -8.18
N LEU A 53 -2.32 -1.51 -7.41
CA LEU A 53 -2.33 -1.36 -5.96
C LEU A 53 -2.83 -2.66 -5.33
N PHE A 54 -2.07 -3.19 -4.38
CA PHE A 54 -2.45 -4.35 -3.58
C PHE A 54 -2.39 -3.97 -2.10
N LEU A 55 -3.54 -4.12 -1.43
CA LEU A 55 -3.74 -3.74 -0.03
C LEU A 55 -4.19 -4.97 0.75
N PRO A 56 -3.27 -5.78 1.27
CA PRO A 56 -3.63 -6.85 2.18
C PRO A 56 -3.77 -6.33 3.62
N PRO A 57 -4.73 -6.83 4.42
CA PRO A 57 -4.75 -6.56 5.85
C PRO A 57 -3.51 -7.13 6.56
N PHE A 58 -2.97 -8.25 6.05
CA PHE A 58 -1.77 -8.90 6.56
C PHE A 58 -0.96 -9.55 5.43
N LEU A 59 0.36 -9.41 5.47
CA LEU A 59 1.29 -10.13 4.58
C LEU A 59 2.02 -11.22 5.37
N HIS A 60 1.70 -12.48 5.08
CA HIS A 60 2.40 -13.62 5.71
C HIS A 60 3.87 -13.72 5.30
N GLU A 61 4.21 -13.23 4.10
CA GLU A 61 5.54 -13.34 3.49
C GLU A 61 6.12 -11.94 3.24
N LEU A 62 6.15 -11.10 4.28
CA LEU A 62 6.60 -9.70 4.18
C LEU A 62 8.03 -9.59 3.61
N GLU A 63 8.91 -10.51 3.99
CA GLU A 63 10.28 -10.63 3.48
C GLU A 63 10.36 -10.78 1.96
N ILE A 64 9.43 -11.53 1.35
CA ILE A 64 9.36 -11.69 -0.10
C ILE A 64 8.88 -10.39 -0.75
N ALA A 65 7.88 -9.74 -0.15
CA ALA A 65 7.40 -8.44 -0.62
C ALA A 65 8.50 -7.38 -0.56
N TYR A 66 9.34 -7.39 0.48
CA TYR A 66 10.46 -6.46 0.63
C TYR A 66 11.58 -6.79 -0.35
N ALA A 67 11.90 -8.07 -0.55
CA ALA A 67 12.91 -8.49 -1.53
C ALA A 67 12.51 -8.18 -2.98
N ALA A 68 11.21 -8.19 -3.28
CA ALA A 68 10.67 -7.84 -4.60
C ALA A 68 10.47 -6.33 -4.80
N ALA A 69 10.55 -5.52 -3.74
CA ALA A 69 10.34 -4.09 -3.82
C ALA A 69 11.60 -3.36 -4.30
N ASP A 70 11.41 -2.37 -5.18
CA ASP A 70 12.49 -1.45 -5.56
C ASP A 70 12.78 -0.45 -4.44
N VAL A 71 11.74 -0.11 -3.66
CA VAL A 71 11.83 0.80 -2.50
C VAL A 71 10.86 0.31 -1.42
N VAL A 72 11.34 0.26 -0.19
CA VAL A 72 10.56 -0.04 1.02
C VAL A 72 10.43 1.22 1.87
N VAL A 73 9.22 1.48 2.36
CA VAL A 73 8.92 2.55 3.33
C VAL A 73 8.43 1.89 4.61
N SER A 74 9.11 2.16 5.73
CA SER A 74 8.81 1.63 7.06
C SER A 74 8.87 2.74 8.10
#